data_AF-A0A0F6A6A6-F1
#
_entry.id   AF-A0A0F6A6A6-F1
#
_cell.length_a   1.000
_cell.length_b   1.000
_cell.length_c   1.000
_cell.angle_alpha   90.00
_cell.angle_beta   90.00
_cell.angle_gamma   90.00
#
_symmetry.space_group_name_H-M   'P 1'
#
loop_
_entity.id
_entity.type
_entity.pdbx_description
1 polymer ?
#
loop_
_entity_poly.entity_id
_entity_poly.type
_entity_poly.pdbx_seq_one_letter_code
_entity_poly.pdbx_strand_id
1 'polypeptide(L)' 'MFGFLKPDPVKKLRKAYDKKLEQGMHAQRNGDIKGYAMLTAEAEAIWKEIETLQNKSN' A
#
# COMPACT_ATOMS: atom_id res chain seq x y z
N MET A 1 -22.87 -5.42 -19.37
CA MET A 1 -21.73 -6.30 -19.69
C MET A 1 -20.76 -6.27 -18.52
N PHE A 2 -20.82 -7.25 -17.61
CA PHE A 2 -20.05 -7.32 -16.36
C PHE A 2 -19.03 -8.47 -16.40
N GLY A 3 -18.23 -8.54 -17.47
CA GLY A 3 -17.02 -9.36 -17.48
C GLY A 3 -15.86 -8.54 -16.95
N PHE A 4 -14.93 -9.15 -16.21
CA PHE A 4 -13.58 -8.63 -15.88
C PHE A 4 -13.30 -7.97 -14.52
N LEU A 5 -14.07 -8.25 -13.46
CA LEU A 5 -13.56 -8.01 -12.09
C LEU A 5 -13.04 -9.31 -11.48
N LYS A 6 -12.02 -9.92 -12.11
CA LYS A 6 -11.15 -10.80 -11.32
C LYS A 6 -10.47 -9.92 -10.27
N PRO A 7 -10.63 -10.19 -8.97
CA PRO A 7 -9.96 -9.40 -7.95
C PRO A 7 -8.47 -9.67 -8.08
N ASP A 8 -7.75 -8.72 -8.67
CA ASP A 8 -6.30 -8.73 -8.71
C ASP A 8 -5.81 -8.39 -7.29
N PRO A 9 -5.26 -9.37 -6.54
CA PRO A 9 -4.82 -9.14 -5.17
C PRO A 9 -3.71 -8.08 -5.11
N VAL A 10 -2.90 -7.96 -6.16
CA VAL A 10 -1.86 -6.93 -6.28
C VAL A 10 -2.49 -5.55 -6.40
N LYS A 11 -3.55 -5.38 -7.20
CA LYS A 11 -4.26 -4.08 -7.27
C LYS A 11 -4.89 -3.69 -5.94
N LYS A 12 -5.40 -4.65 -5.16
CA LYS A 12 -5.96 -4.37 -3.83
C LYS A 12 -4.86 -3.88 -2.87
N LEU A 13 -3.72 -4.56 -2.84
CA LEU A 13 -2.59 -4.16 -2.01
C LEU A 13 -2.01 -2.81 -2.44
N ARG A 14 -1.90 -2.54 -3.74
CA ARG A 14 -1.42 -1.25 -4.24
C ARG A 14 -2.30 -0.08 -3.78
N LYS A 15 -3.62 -0.25 -3.79
CA LYS A 15 -4.54 0.75 -3.21
C LYS A 15 -4.33 0.94 -1.70
N ALA A 16 -4.05 -0.14 -0.97
CA ALA A 16 -3.77 -0.05 0.46
C ALA A 16 -2.44 0.67 0.74
N TYR A 17 -1.41 0.39 -0.06
CA TYR A 17 -0.13 1.09 -0.05
C TYR A 17 -0.30 2.59 -0.28
N ASP A 18 -0.99 2.98 -1.35
CA ASP A 18 -1.23 4.38 -1.70
C ASP A 18 -1.95 5.13 -0.56
N LYS A 19 -2.94 4.48 0.07
CA LYS A 19 -3.65 5.03 1.22
C LYS A 19 -2.73 5.25 2.43
N LYS A 20 -1.81 4.32 2.70
CA LYS A 20 -0.85 4.44 3.81
C LYS A 20 0.15 5.57 3.58
N LEU A 21 0.61 5.74 2.33
CA LEU A 21 1.44 6.88 1.96
C LEU A 21 0.71 8.20 2.13
N GLU A 22 -0.55 8.30 1.68
CA GLU A 22 -1.36 9.52 1.85
C GLU A 22 -1.52 9.85 3.34
N GLN A 23 -1.84 8.86 4.17
CA GLN A 23 -1.89 9.01 5.63
C GLN A 23 -0.54 9.48 6.20
N GLY A 24 0.57 8.90 5.74
CA GLY A 24 1.91 9.31 6.13
C GLY A 24 2.21 10.76 5.76
N MET A 25 1.84 11.19 4.55
CA MET A 25 1.99 12.59 4.13
C MET A 25 1.20 13.55 5.02
N HIS A 26 -0.03 13.19 5.40
CA HIS A 26 -0.81 13.99 6.34
C HIS A 26 -0.17 14.03 7.74
N ALA A 27 0.31 12.90 8.25
CA ALA A 27 1.02 12.83 9.53
C ALA A 27 2.28 13.72 9.51
N GLN A 28 3.08 13.66 8.43
CA GLN A 28 4.26 14.49 8.25
C GLN A 28 3.91 15.99 8.23
N ARG A 29 2.87 16.39 7.46
CA ARG A 29 2.43 17.79 7.40
C ARG A 29 1.92 18.31 8.74
N ASN A 30 1.32 17.45 9.54
CA ASN A 30 0.83 17.79 10.88
C ASN A 30 1.93 17.74 11.95
N GLY A 31 3.16 17.36 11.59
CA GLY A 31 4.30 17.24 12.52
C GLY A 31 4.30 15.95 13.36
N ASP A 32 3.45 14.97 13.04
CA ASP A 32 3.44 13.67 13.70
C ASP A 32 4.51 12.74 13.08
N ILE A 33 5.75 12.93 13.55
CA ILE A 33 6.91 12.16 13.06
C ILE A 33 6.78 10.67 13.40
N LYS A 34 6.21 10.34 14.57
CA LYS A 34 6.03 8.94 14.99
C LYS A 34 4.98 8.25 14.13
N GLY A 35 3.84 8.92 13.89
CA GLY A 35 2.79 8.44 12.99
C GLY A 35 3.30 8.29 11.57
N TYR A 36 4.06 9.26 11.06
CA TYR A 36 4.71 9.16 9.75
C TYR A 36 5.63 7.94 9.64
N ALA A 37 6.51 7.73 10.63
CA ALA A 37 7.43 6.60 10.63
C ALA A 37 6.68 5.25 10.64
N MET A 38 5.63 5.12 11.47
CA MET A 38 4.80 3.92 11.51
C MET A 38 4.04 3.69 10.20
N LEU A 39 3.38 4.72 9.66
CA LEU A 39 2.60 4.63 8.43
C LEU A 39 3.47 4.31 7.21
N THR A 40 4.69 4.85 7.18
CA THR A 40 5.68 4.55 6.13
C THR A 40 6.17 3.10 6.24
N ALA A 41 6.47 2.62 7.46
CA ALA A 41 6.86 1.23 7.67
C ALA A 41 5.74 0.23 7.30
N GLU A 42 4.48 0.58 7.60
CA GLU A 42 3.33 -0.20 7.15
C GLU A 42 3.18 -0.21 5.63
N ALA A 43 3.43 0.92 4.96
CA ALA A 43 3.43 0.99 3.50
C ALA A 43 4.53 0.08 2.91
N GLU A 44 5.75 0.11 3.46
CA GLU A 44 6.84 -0.77 3.02
C GLU A 44 6.51 -2.25 3.20
N ALA A 45 5.83 -2.63 4.28
CA ALA A 45 5.37 -4.00 4.48
C ALA A 45 4.40 -4.44 3.37
N ILE A 46 3.43 -3.59 3.01
CA ILE A 46 2.51 -3.85 1.90
C ILE A 46 3.25 -3.96 0.56
N TRP A 47 4.28 -3.12 0.35
CA TRP A 47 5.10 -3.19 -0.87
C TRP A 47 5.83 -4.53 -0.99
N LYS A 48 6.40 -5.05 0.10
CA LYS A 48 7.02 -6.38 0.12
C LYS A 48 6.03 -7.50 -0.21
N GLU A 49 4.79 -7.39 0.26
CA GLU A 49 3.72 -8.34 -0.11
C GLU A 49 3.41 -8.28 -1.61
N ILE A 50 3.35 -7.06 -2.18
CA ILE A 50 3.16 -6.86 -3.63
C ILE A 50 4.30 -7.51 -4.42
N GLU A 51 5.56 -7.23 -4.06
CA GLU A 51 6.73 -7.83 -4.72
C GLU A 51 6.70 -9.36 -4.64
N THR A 52 6.33 -9.91 -3.48
CA THR A 52 6.23 -11.36 -3.29
C THR A 52 5.16 -11.98 -4.19
N LEU A 53 4.02 -11.31 -4.36
CA LEU A 53 2.95 -11.78 -5.24
C LEU A 53 3.31 -11.64 -6.72
N GLN A 54 3.96 -10.54 -7.11
CA GLN A 54 4.43 -10.34 -8.48
C GLN A 54 5.50 -11.37 -8.86
N ASN A 55 6.45 -11.64 -7.95
CA ASN A 55 7.49 -12.64 -8.17
C ASN A 55 6.95 -14.09 -8.19
N LYS A 56 5.85 -14.38 -7.49
CA LYS A 56 5.17 -15.68 -7.58
C LYS A 56 4.35 -15.86 -8.85
N SER A 57 3.99 -14.78 -9.54
CA SER A 57 3.21 -14.80 -10.78
C SER A 57 4.05 -14.78 -12.05
N ASN A 58 5.38 -14.64 -11.95
CA ASN A 58 6.36 -14.85 -13.02
C ASN A 58 6.92 -16.27 -12.95
#